data_AF-V9IAN9-F1
#
_entry.id   AF-V9IAN9-F1
#
_cell.length_a   1.000
_cell.length_b   1.000
_cell.length_c   1.000
_cell.angle_alpha   90.00
_cell.angle_beta   90.00
_cell.angle_gamma   90.00
#
_symmetry.space_group_name_H-M   'P 1'
#
loop_
_entity.id
_entity.type
_entity.pdbx_description
1 polymer ?
#
loop_
_entity_poly.entity_id
_entity_poly.type
_entity_poly.pdbx_seq_one_letter_code
_entity_poly.pdbx_strand_id
1 'polypeptide(L)'
;MSIWLDYLKYLEENIKIESVLDQVYQRALRNVPWCAKIWQKWIRSYEKWNKSVLEVQTLLENALAAGFSTAEDYRNLWITYLEYLRRKIDRYSTDEGKQLEILRNTFNRACEHLAKSFGLEGDPNCIILQYWARTEAIHANNMEKTRSLWADILSQGHSGTASYWLEYISLERCYGDTKHLRKLFQKALTMVKDWPESIANSWIDFERDEGTLEQMEICEIRTKEKLDKVAEERQKMQQMSNHELSPLQNKKTLKRKQDETGKWKNLGSSPTKITKVEMQIKPKIRESRLNFEKNTDSEEQKLKTAPPPGLKCRKMNKWK
;
A
#
# COMPACT_ATOMS: atom_id res chain seq x y z
N MET A 1 -8.66 -7.93 22.81
CA MET A 1 -7.55 -7.22 22.13
C MET A 1 -7.04 -6.06 22.99
N SER A 2 -7.93 -5.17 23.46
CA SER A 2 -7.56 -3.99 24.27
C SER A 2 -6.77 -4.34 25.53
N ILE A 3 -7.18 -5.35 26.31
CA ILE A 3 -6.52 -5.66 27.60
C ILE A 3 -5.01 -5.93 27.48
N TRP A 4 -4.57 -6.65 26.46
CA TRP A 4 -3.13 -6.90 26.23
C TRP A 4 -2.40 -5.62 25.82
N LEU A 5 -3.03 -4.78 25.00
CA LEU A 5 -2.45 -3.50 24.58
C LEU A 5 -2.36 -2.52 25.75
N ASP A 6 -3.39 -2.44 26.59
CA ASP A 6 -3.41 -1.57 27.78
C ASP A 6 -2.40 -2.05 28.81
N TYR A 7 -2.30 -3.36 29.02
CA TYR A 7 -1.30 -3.95 29.92
C TYR A 7 0.12 -3.72 29.40
N LEU A 8 0.38 -3.96 28.11
CA LEU A 8 1.67 -3.67 27.50
C LEU A 8 2.01 -2.18 27.60
N LYS A 9 1.04 -1.30 27.34
CA LYS A 9 1.22 0.15 27.48
C LYS A 9 1.62 0.52 28.91
N TYR A 10 0.92 0.00 29.91
CA TYR A 10 1.25 0.22 31.32
C TYR A 10 2.68 -0.25 31.65
N LEU A 11 3.07 -1.44 31.20
CA LEU A 11 4.41 -1.99 31.45
C LEU A 11 5.51 -1.18 30.74
N GLU A 12 5.26 -0.75 29.50
CA GLU A 12 6.16 0.09 28.70
C GLU A 12 6.37 1.47 29.35
N GLU A 13 5.35 2.02 30.00
CA GLU A 13 5.41 3.35 30.62
C GLU A 13 5.98 3.33 32.04
N ASN A 14 5.68 2.30 32.83
CA ASN A 14 5.97 2.29 34.27
C ASN A 14 7.12 1.35 34.67
N ILE A 15 7.17 0.12 34.14
CA ILE A 15 8.13 -0.89 34.60
C ILE A 15 9.42 -0.83 33.79
N LYS A 16 9.34 -0.79 32.46
CA LYS A 16 10.48 -0.68 31.52
C LYS A 16 11.58 -1.75 31.67
N ILE A 17 11.28 -2.88 32.32
CA ILE A 17 12.21 -4.01 32.46
C ILE A 17 12.09 -4.90 31.22
N GLU A 18 13.20 -5.08 30.50
CA GLU A 18 13.29 -5.88 29.28
C GLU A 18 12.79 -7.32 29.48
N SER A 19 13.32 -8.04 30.47
CA SER A 19 13.00 -9.46 30.69
C SER A 19 11.52 -9.71 30.99
N VAL A 20 10.85 -8.74 31.63
CA VAL A 20 9.42 -8.80 31.91
C VAL A 20 8.62 -8.49 30.64
N LEU A 21 8.97 -7.40 29.94
CA LEU A 21 8.27 -6.99 28.72
C LEU A 21 8.36 -8.05 27.63
N ASP A 22 9.52 -8.66 27.42
CA ASP A 22 9.72 -9.70 26.42
C ASP A 22 8.81 -10.93 26.66
N GLN A 23 8.76 -11.41 27.91
CA GLN A 23 7.87 -12.51 28.27
C GLN A 23 6.39 -12.15 28.10
N VAL A 24 6.01 -10.89 28.37
CA VAL A 24 4.64 -10.44 28.20
C VAL A 24 4.26 -10.31 26.73
N TYR A 25 5.15 -9.83 25.85
CA TYR A 25 4.90 -9.84 24.40
C TYR A 25 4.72 -11.27 23.87
N GLN A 26 5.58 -12.22 24.27
CA GLN A 26 5.43 -13.63 23.90
C GLN A 26 4.07 -14.20 24.33
N ARG A 27 3.65 -13.93 25.57
CA ARG A 27 2.33 -14.36 26.07
C ARG A 27 1.19 -13.70 25.32
N ALA A 28 1.28 -12.41 25.04
CA ALA A 28 0.26 -11.67 24.32
C ALA A 28 0.06 -12.23 22.91
N LEU A 29 1.15 -12.51 22.18
CA LEU A 29 1.10 -13.01 20.81
C LEU A 29 0.80 -14.49 20.69
N ARG A 30 1.04 -15.29 21.73
CA ARG A 30 0.48 -16.65 21.80
C ARG A 30 -1.05 -16.65 21.89
N ASN A 31 -1.63 -15.62 22.51
CA ASN A 31 -3.08 -15.49 22.67
C ASN A 31 -3.75 -14.73 21.51
N VAL A 32 -3.07 -13.72 20.96
CA VAL A 32 -3.62 -12.81 19.94
C VAL A 32 -2.58 -12.59 18.82
N PRO A 33 -2.17 -13.65 18.08
CA PRO A 33 -1.15 -13.53 17.03
C PRO A 33 -1.58 -12.64 15.85
N TRP A 34 -2.89 -12.53 15.60
CA TRP A 34 -3.46 -11.70 14.52
C TRP A 34 -3.43 -10.19 14.80
N CYS A 35 -2.90 -9.76 15.94
CA CYS A 35 -2.81 -8.34 16.30
C CYS A 35 -1.48 -7.72 15.85
N ALA A 36 -1.45 -7.11 14.67
CA ALA A 36 -0.25 -6.47 14.13
C ALA A 36 0.34 -5.37 15.05
N LYS A 37 -0.49 -4.64 15.79
CA LYS A 37 -0.04 -3.58 16.72
C LYS A 37 0.89 -4.11 17.81
N ILE A 38 0.69 -5.34 18.29
CA ILE A 38 1.56 -5.93 19.32
C ILE A 38 2.93 -6.29 18.70
N TRP A 39 2.95 -6.88 17.50
CA TRP A 39 4.19 -7.13 16.77
C TRP A 39 4.98 -5.85 16.49
N GLN A 40 4.31 -4.78 16.04
CA GLN A 40 4.94 -3.48 15.81
C GLN A 40 5.56 -2.89 17.09
N LYS A 41 4.86 -3.00 18.23
CA LYS A 41 5.39 -2.59 19.53
C LYS A 41 6.61 -3.41 19.93
N TRP A 42 6.57 -4.72 19.73
CA TRP A 42 7.67 -5.62 20.08
C TRP A 42 8.92 -5.36 19.23
N ILE A 43 8.78 -5.15 17.92
CA ILE A 43 9.87 -4.74 17.02
C ILE A 43 10.54 -3.45 17.53
N ARG A 44 9.74 -2.44 17.91
CA ARG A 44 10.26 -1.18 18.47
C ARG A 44 10.94 -1.38 19.83
N SER A 45 10.47 -2.32 20.64
CA SER A 45 11.11 -2.66 21.92
C SER A 45 12.44 -3.39 21.72
N TYR A 46 12.53 -4.31 20.76
CA TYR A 46 13.79 -4.94 20.37
C TYR A 46 14.81 -3.94 19.86
N GLU A 47 14.38 -2.94 19.11
CA GLU A 47 15.24 -1.83 18.72
C GLU A 47 15.78 -1.07 19.94
N LYS A 48 14.92 -0.73 20.92
CA LYS A 48 15.33 -0.05 22.16
C LYS A 48 16.31 -0.86 23.00
N TRP A 49 16.15 -2.19 23.02
CA TRP A 49 17.03 -3.10 23.73
C TRP A 49 18.29 -3.46 22.94
N ASN A 50 18.53 -2.82 21.79
CA ASN A 50 19.67 -3.06 20.91
C ASN A 50 19.85 -4.55 20.55
N LYS A 51 18.73 -5.25 20.33
CA LYS A 51 18.76 -6.61 19.79
C LYS A 51 19.38 -6.64 18.40
N SER A 52 19.90 -7.80 18.03
CA SER A 52 20.54 -7.98 16.73
C SER A 52 19.54 -7.81 15.59
N VAL A 53 20.03 -7.41 14.41
CA VAL A 53 19.20 -7.29 13.20
C VAL A 53 18.52 -8.62 12.86
N LEU A 54 19.20 -9.74 13.09
CA LEU A 54 18.68 -11.09 12.83
C LEU A 54 17.49 -11.44 13.73
N GLU A 55 17.53 -11.07 15.02
CA GLU A 55 16.41 -11.28 15.94
C GLU A 55 15.19 -10.46 15.53
N VAL A 56 15.38 -9.19 15.14
CA VAL A 56 14.28 -8.34 14.65
C VAL A 56 13.72 -8.85 13.33
N GLN A 57 14.57 -9.34 12.43
CA GLN A 57 14.13 -9.96 11.18
C GLN A 57 13.32 -11.22 11.44
N THR A 58 13.77 -12.10 12.34
CA THR A 58 13.03 -13.31 12.71
C THR A 58 11.67 -12.96 13.31
N LEU A 59 11.61 -11.88 14.10
CA LEU A 59 10.36 -11.38 14.65
C LEU A 59 9.39 -10.90 13.55
N LEU A 60 9.90 -10.23 12.52
CA LEU A 60 9.12 -9.85 11.34
C LEU A 60 8.58 -11.08 10.60
N GLU A 61 9.41 -12.08 10.32
CA GLU A 61 8.97 -13.30 9.60
C GLU A 61 7.87 -14.03 10.38
N ASN A 62 8.03 -14.15 11.70
CA ASN A 62 7.02 -14.73 12.58
C ASN A 62 5.70 -13.94 12.55
N ALA A 63 5.78 -12.61 12.51
CA ALA A 63 4.62 -11.74 12.41
C ALA A 63 3.91 -11.89 11.05
N LEU A 64 4.65 -11.98 9.95
CA LEU A 64 4.08 -12.22 8.61
C LEU A 64 3.40 -13.59 8.51
N ALA A 65 3.98 -14.62 9.14
CA ALA A 65 3.42 -15.96 9.20
C ALA A 65 2.16 -16.07 10.08
N ALA A 66 1.97 -15.15 11.04
CA ALA A 66 0.82 -15.16 11.95
C ALA A 66 -0.52 -14.90 11.27
N GLY A 67 -0.52 -14.16 10.15
CA GLY A 67 -1.73 -13.82 9.40
C GLY A 67 -2.51 -12.65 10.02
N PHE A 68 -2.72 -11.56 9.26
CA PHE A 68 -3.56 -10.43 9.67
C PHE A 68 -4.82 -10.31 8.80
N SER A 69 -5.84 -9.66 9.35
CA SER A 69 -7.14 -9.54 8.68
C SER A 69 -7.17 -8.47 7.58
N THR A 70 -6.29 -7.46 7.65
CA THR A 70 -6.33 -6.32 6.73
C THR A 70 -4.99 -6.08 6.06
N ALA A 71 -5.02 -5.57 4.82
CA ALA A 71 -3.81 -5.13 4.11
C ALA A 71 -3.04 -4.04 4.88
N GLU A 72 -3.78 -3.15 5.55
CA GLU A 72 -3.21 -2.09 6.39
C GLU A 72 -2.33 -2.63 7.52
N ASP A 73 -2.73 -3.72 8.16
CA ASP A 73 -1.94 -4.34 9.22
C ASP A 73 -0.58 -4.83 8.70
N TYR A 74 -0.55 -5.47 7.52
CA TYR A 74 0.69 -5.87 6.86
C TYR A 74 1.54 -4.67 6.45
N ARG A 75 0.93 -3.64 5.86
CA ARG A 75 1.62 -2.41 5.45
C ARG A 75 2.27 -1.72 6.65
N ASN A 76 1.54 -1.56 7.75
CA ASN A 76 2.05 -0.92 8.97
C ASN A 76 3.16 -1.73 9.64
N LEU A 77 3.10 -3.07 9.58
CA LEU A 77 4.19 -3.93 10.03
C LEU A 77 5.46 -3.74 9.17
N TRP A 78 5.32 -3.76 7.84
CA TRP A 78 6.44 -3.50 6.92
C TRP A 78 7.05 -2.13 7.15
N ILE A 79 6.24 -1.07 7.27
CA ILE A 79 6.72 0.28 7.57
C ILE A 79 7.50 0.30 8.88
N THR A 80 7.00 -0.36 9.93
CA THR A 80 7.71 -0.42 11.23
C THR A 80 9.10 -1.05 11.10
N TYR A 81 9.25 -2.09 10.29
CA TYR A 81 10.55 -2.72 10.03
C TYR A 81 11.45 -1.87 9.13
N LEU A 82 10.90 -1.24 8.09
CA LEU A 82 11.64 -0.31 7.22
C LEU A 82 12.15 0.92 7.99
N GLU A 83 11.34 1.44 8.90
CA GLU A 83 11.71 2.47 9.86
C GLU A 83 12.88 2.05 10.76
N TYR A 84 12.86 0.82 11.27
CA TYR A 84 13.94 0.25 12.06
C TYR A 84 15.24 0.18 11.25
N LEU A 85 15.19 -0.40 10.04
CA LEU A 85 16.35 -0.50 9.16
C LEU A 85 16.92 0.88 8.80
N ARG A 86 16.06 1.86 8.50
CA ARG A 86 16.49 3.24 8.23
C ARG A 86 17.23 3.85 9.42
N ARG A 87 16.75 3.63 10.66
CA ARG A 87 17.43 4.13 11.88
C ARG A 87 18.77 3.45 12.15
N LYS A 88 19.00 2.26 11.60
CA LYS A 88 20.28 1.54 11.69
C LYS A 88 21.30 1.98 10.64
N ILE A 89 20.93 2.82 9.67
CA ILE A 89 21.89 3.37 8.70
C ILE A 89 22.85 4.29 9.43
N ASP A 90 24.13 3.94 9.40
CA ASP A 90 25.21 4.78 9.91
C ASP A 90 25.92 5.48 8.75
N ARG A 91 25.72 6.79 8.62
CA ARG A 91 26.25 7.63 7.53
C ARG A 91 27.78 7.72 7.50
N TYR A 92 28.45 7.38 8.60
CA TYR A 92 29.92 7.47 8.69
C TYR A 92 30.60 6.09 8.64
N SER A 93 29.82 5.03 8.51
CA SER A 93 30.34 3.67 8.43
C SER A 93 30.71 3.30 6.99
N THR A 94 31.77 2.50 6.85
CA THR A 94 32.14 1.86 5.58
C THR A 94 31.04 0.93 5.01
N ASP A 95 30.06 0.55 5.84
CA ASP A 95 28.96 -0.33 5.44
C ASP A 95 27.68 0.43 5.02
N GLU A 96 27.68 1.77 4.96
CA GLU A 96 26.50 2.58 4.57
C GLU A 96 25.88 2.07 3.25
N GLY A 97 26.71 1.83 2.23
CA GLY A 97 26.24 1.33 0.93
C GLY A 97 25.51 -0.01 1.03
N LYS A 98 26.02 -0.95 1.85
CA LYS A 98 25.38 -2.27 2.06
C LYS A 98 24.09 -2.12 2.87
N GLN A 99 24.07 -1.26 3.87
CA GLN A 99 22.87 -0.99 4.67
C GLN A 99 21.75 -0.38 3.81
N LEU A 100 22.10 0.56 2.93
CA LEU A 100 21.17 1.13 1.95
C LEU A 100 20.66 0.08 0.95
N GLU A 101 21.53 -0.82 0.49
CA GLU A 101 21.14 -1.91 -0.40
C GLU A 101 20.17 -2.90 0.28
N ILE A 102 20.44 -3.29 1.53
CA ILE A 102 19.53 -4.13 2.33
C ILE A 102 18.18 -3.42 2.49
N LEU A 103 18.18 -2.11 2.77
CA LEU A 103 16.95 -1.34 2.91
C LEU A 103 16.16 -1.29 1.59
N ARG A 104 16.82 -1.04 0.46
CA ARG A 104 16.21 -1.06 -0.89
C ARG A 104 15.61 -2.42 -1.22
N ASN A 105 16.33 -3.51 -0.95
CA ASN A 105 15.83 -4.86 -1.14
C ASN A 105 14.63 -5.15 -0.24
N THR A 106 14.64 -4.61 0.99
CA THR A 106 13.50 -4.74 1.91
C THR A 106 12.29 -3.95 1.43
N PHE A 107 12.47 -2.74 0.87
CA PHE A 107 11.37 -1.98 0.24
C PHE A 107 10.74 -2.75 -0.91
N ASN A 108 11.56 -3.28 -1.83
CA ASN A 108 11.09 -4.13 -2.92
C ASN A 108 10.29 -5.32 -2.40
N ARG A 109 10.84 -6.05 -1.42
CA ARG A 109 10.17 -7.20 -0.81
C ARG A 109 8.83 -6.82 -0.18
N ALA A 110 8.74 -5.68 0.49
CA ALA A 110 7.50 -5.19 1.09
C ALA A 110 6.44 -4.89 0.01
N CYS A 111 6.82 -4.18 -1.06
CA CYS A 111 5.95 -3.90 -2.20
C CYS A 111 5.48 -5.18 -2.89
N GLU A 112 6.39 -6.11 -3.18
CA GLU A 112 6.06 -7.39 -3.78
C GLU A 112 5.12 -8.22 -2.91
N HIS A 113 5.35 -8.26 -1.60
CA HIS A 113 4.50 -8.99 -0.67
C HIS A 113 3.08 -8.44 -0.69
N LEU A 114 2.90 -7.12 -0.59
CA LEU A 114 1.58 -6.50 -0.62
C LEU A 114 0.89 -6.65 -1.98
N ALA A 115 1.63 -6.49 -3.09
CA ALA A 115 1.10 -6.66 -4.42
C ALA A 115 0.64 -8.10 -4.68
N LYS A 116 1.41 -9.10 -4.23
CA LYS A 116 1.06 -10.53 -4.37
C LYS A 116 -0.16 -10.91 -3.53
N SER A 117 -0.30 -10.35 -2.33
CA SER A 117 -1.39 -10.71 -1.40
C SER A 117 -2.68 -9.92 -1.64
N PHE A 118 -2.59 -8.64 -2.04
CA PHE A 118 -3.73 -7.71 -2.06
C PHE A 118 -3.84 -6.88 -3.34
N GLY A 119 -2.89 -7.00 -4.28
CA GLY A 119 -2.82 -6.14 -5.46
C GLY A 119 -2.62 -4.66 -5.09
N LEU A 120 -3.29 -3.76 -5.81
CA LEU A 120 -3.24 -2.31 -5.57
C LEU A 120 -3.88 -1.90 -4.23
N GLU A 121 -4.82 -2.70 -3.71
CA GLU A 121 -5.47 -2.45 -2.42
C GLU A 121 -4.54 -2.71 -1.21
N GLY A 122 -3.36 -3.30 -1.45
CA GLY A 122 -2.32 -3.48 -0.44
C GLY A 122 -1.81 -2.15 0.12
N ASP A 123 -1.60 -1.20 -0.77
CA ASP A 123 -1.13 0.15 -0.46
C ASP A 123 -1.80 1.18 -1.38
N PRO A 124 -3.10 1.47 -1.18
CA PRO A 124 -3.88 2.30 -2.10
C PRO A 124 -3.37 3.74 -2.24
N ASN A 125 -2.58 4.21 -1.26
CA ASN A 125 -2.01 5.55 -1.26
C ASN A 125 -0.50 5.53 -1.52
N CYS A 126 0.07 4.38 -1.89
CA CYS A 126 1.50 4.20 -2.14
C CYS A 126 2.39 4.67 -0.96
N ILE A 127 1.95 4.51 0.29
CA ILE A 127 2.64 4.98 1.50
C ILE A 127 4.08 4.44 1.57
N ILE A 128 4.28 3.16 1.20
CA ILE A 128 5.62 2.55 1.21
C ILE A 128 6.49 3.17 0.12
N LEU A 129 5.97 3.39 -1.09
CA LEU A 129 6.72 4.02 -2.17
C LEU A 129 7.05 5.48 -1.86
N GLN A 130 6.13 6.23 -1.27
CA GLN A 130 6.39 7.60 -0.81
C GLN A 130 7.51 7.60 0.24
N TYR A 131 7.45 6.69 1.20
CA TYR A 131 8.50 6.57 2.22
C TYR A 131 9.85 6.15 1.61
N TRP A 132 9.85 5.27 0.62
CA TRP A 132 11.06 4.89 -0.12
C TRP A 132 11.63 6.08 -0.88
N ALA A 133 10.80 6.84 -1.60
CA ALA A 133 11.23 8.04 -2.32
C ALA A 133 11.86 9.08 -1.39
N ARG A 134 11.24 9.35 -0.23
CA ARG A 134 11.82 10.21 0.80
C ARG A 134 13.15 9.67 1.31
N THR A 135 13.25 8.35 1.50
CA THR A 135 14.49 7.71 1.98
C THR A 135 15.62 7.84 0.98
N GLU A 136 15.37 7.63 -0.31
CA GLU A 136 16.37 7.78 -1.38
C GLU A 136 16.87 9.23 -1.48
N ALA A 137 15.97 10.21 -1.41
CA ALA A 137 16.36 11.62 -1.41
C ALA A 137 17.16 12.04 -0.17
N ILE A 138 16.65 11.73 1.04
CA ILE A 138 17.21 12.23 2.31
C ILE A 138 18.49 11.48 2.73
N HIS A 139 18.53 10.17 2.51
CA HIS A 139 19.57 9.29 3.05
C HIS A 139 20.54 8.79 1.99
N ALA A 140 20.09 8.56 0.75
CA ALA A 140 20.96 8.05 -0.32
C ALA A 140 21.41 9.13 -1.33
N ASN A 141 20.92 10.37 -1.18
CA ASN A 141 21.12 11.47 -2.13
C ASN A 141 20.84 11.05 -3.60
N ASN A 142 19.86 10.15 -3.80
CA ASN A 142 19.55 9.58 -5.10
C ASN A 142 18.24 10.16 -5.64
N MET A 143 18.34 11.37 -6.22
CA MET A 143 17.17 12.04 -6.77
C MET A 143 16.63 11.37 -8.04
N GLU A 144 17.47 10.68 -8.82
CA GLU A 144 17.02 9.93 -10.00
C GLU A 144 16.07 8.80 -9.61
N LYS A 145 16.44 8.01 -8.60
CA LYS A 145 15.57 6.94 -8.07
C LYS A 145 14.30 7.53 -7.44
N THR A 146 14.42 8.65 -6.74
CA THR A 146 13.29 9.38 -6.16
C THR A 146 12.27 9.79 -7.24
N ARG A 147 12.74 10.38 -8.35
CA ARG A 147 11.89 10.78 -9.48
C ARG A 147 11.24 9.58 -10.16
N SER A 148 11.96 8.45 -10.29
CA SER A 148 11.40 7.18 -10.78
C SER A 148 10.29 6.66 -9.88
N LEU A 149 10.51 6.61 -8.56
CA LEU A 149 9.49 6.16 -7.61
C LEU A 149 8.25 7.07 -7.63
N TRP A 150 8.42 8.38 -7.75
CA TRP A 150 7.29 9.30 -7.91
C TRP A 150 6.56 9.15 -9.24
N ALA A 151 7.26 8.82 -10.32
CA ALA A 151 6.60 8.46 -11.58
C ALA A 151 5.72 7.21 -11.40
N ASP A 152 6.21 6.20 -10.68
CA ASP A 152 5.46 4.98 -10.38
C ASP A 152 4.22 5.30 -9.50
N ILE A 153 4.37 6.11 -8.45
CA ILE A 153 3.25 6.54 -7.58
C ILE A 153 2.16 7.24 -8.40
N LEU A 154 2.56 8.21 -9.24
CA LEU A 154 1.60 8.98 -10.05
C LEU A 154 0.92 8.11 -11.12
N SER A 155 1.59 7.06 -11.61
CA SER A 155 1.03 6.12 -12.58
C SER A 155 -0.08 5.23 -11.99
N GLN A 156 -0.13 5.06 -10.66
CA GLN A 156 -1.16 4.28 -9.97
C GLN A 156 -2.49 5.05 -9.76
N GLY A 157 -2.72 6.12 -10.52
CA GLY A 157 -3.97 6.89 -10.50
C GLY A 157 -3.93 8.16 -9.64
N HIS A 158 -2.79 8.45 -8.99
CA HIS A 158 -2.63 9.63 -8.13
C HIS A 158 -2.28 10.92 -8.88
N SER A 159 -2.03 10.85 -10.20
CA SER A 159 -1.68 12.02 -11.02
C SER A 159 -2.71 13.13 -11.05
N GLY A 160 -3.99 12.85 -10.73
CA GLY A 160 -5.04 13.87 -10.67
C GLY A 160 -5.13 14.64 -9.35
N THR A 161 -4.39 14.23 -8.32
CA THR A 161 -4.54 14.71 -6.94
C THR A 161 -3.42 15.66 -6.55
N ALA A 162 -3.76 16.88 -6.15
CA ALA A 162 -2.79 17.94 -5.85
C ALA A 162 -1.82 17.59 -4.71
N SER A 163 -2.28 16.90 -3.66
CA SER A 163 -1.45 16.58 -2.49
C SER A 163 -0.20 15.75 -2.83
N TYR A 164 -0.32 14.76 -3.74
CA TYR A 164 0.80 13.95 -4.20
C TYR A 164 1.84 14.77 -4.96
N TRP A 165 1.39 15.70 -5.81
CA TRP A 165 2.29 16.60 -6.51
C TRP A 165 2.99 17.56 -5.57
N LEU A 166 2.28 18.13 -4.59
CA LEU A 166 2.87 19.04 -3.60
C LEU A 166 3.94 18.34 -2.75
N GLU A 167 3.71 17.08 -2.38
CA GLU A 167 4.70 16.31 -1.65
C GLU A 167 5.94 16.02 -2.52
N TYR A 168 5.75 15.63 -3.78
CA TYR A 168 6.85 15.44 -4.72
C TYR A 168 7.63 16.74 -4.97
N ILE A 169 6.92 17.86 -5.17
CA ILE A 169 7.50 19.20 -5.33
C ILE A 169 8.31 19.58 -4.09
N SER A 170 7.78 19.35 -2.89
CA SER A 170 8.49 19.63 -1.64
C SER A 170 9.79 18.83 -1.56
N LEU A 171 9.79 17.56 -1.99
CA LEU A 171 10.97 16.71 -1.96
C LEU A 171 12.02 17.17 -2.99
N GLU A 172 11.60 17.51 -4.20
CA GLU A 172 12.47 18.05 -5.27
C GLU A 172 13.01 19.44 -4.91
N ARG A 173 12.24 20.27 -4.18
CA ARG A 173 12.72 21.56 -3.69
C ARG A 173 13.83 21.43 -2.64
N CYS A 174 13.74 20.43 -1.76
CA CYS A 174 14.73 20.24 -0.69
C CYS A 174 16.01 19.53 -1.15
N TYR A 175 15.91 18.58 -2.07
CA TYR A 175 17.03 17.67 -2.41
C TYR A 175 17.34 17.59 -3.91
N GLY A 176 16.54 18.21 -4.75
CA GLY A 176 16.68 18.22 -6.20
C GLY A 176 17.34 19.48 -6.73
N ASP A 177 16.96 19.87 -7.94
CA ASP A 177 17.45 21.06 -8.60
C ASP A 177 16.33 21.92 -9.19
N THR A 178 16.59 23.21 -9.34
CA THR A 178 15.60 24.21 -9.77
C THR A 178 15.11 23.96 -11.21
N LYS A 179 15.90 23.30 -12.05
CA LYS A 179 15.52 22.98 -13.43
C LYS A 179 14.48 21.88 -13.48
N HIS A 180 14.65 20.81 -12.71
CA HIS A 180 13.67 19.74 -12.59
C HIS A 180 12.42 20.23 -11.83
N LEU A 181 12.59 21.00 -10.76
CA LEU A 181 11.49 21.58 -10.00
C LEU A 181 10.56 22.44 -10.86
N ARG A 182 11.11 23.34 -11.69
CA ARG A 182 10.31 24.19 -12.59
C ARG A 182 9.55 23.37 -13.64
N LYS A 183 10.16 22.33 -14.20
CA LYS A 183 9.47 21.38 -15.10
C LYS A 183 8.39 20.60 -14.36
N LEU A 184 8.64 20.26 -13.09
CA LEU A 184 7.72 19.52 -12.26
C LEU A 184 6.46 20.32 -11.96
N PHE A 185 6.57 21.60 -11.62
CA PHE A 185 5.42 22.50 -11.46
C PHE A 185 4.55 22.56 -12.71
N GLN A 186 5.16 22.72 -13.89
CA GLN A 186 4.45 22.74 -15.17
C GLN A 186 3.69 21.43 -15.42
N LYS A 187 4.33 20.29 -15.16
CA LYS A 187 3.71 18.96 -15.30
C LYS A 187 2.56 18.78 -14.30
N ALA A 188 2.76 19.15 -13.03
CA ALA A 188 1.77 19.06 -11.98
C ALA A 188 0.52 19.88 -12.31
N LEU A 189 0.69 21.14 -12.71
CA LEU A 189 -0.42 22.04 -13.05
C LEU A 189 -1.27 21.51 -14.22
N THR A 190 -0.64 20.78 -15.15
CA THR A 190 -1.32 20.16 -16.29
C THR A 190 -2.15 18.96 -15.87
N MET A 191 -1.62 18.12 -14.97
CA MET A 191 -2.21 16.81 -14.61
C MET A 191 -3.23 16.88 -13.48
N VAL A 192 -3.08 17.82 -12.53
CA VAL A 192 -3.98 17.99 -11.39
C VAL A 192 -5.39 18.36 -11.82
N LYS A 193 -6.38 17.75 -11.16
CA LYS A 193 -7.81 17.91 -11.44
C LYS A 193 -8.61 18.44 -10.26
N ASP A 194 -8.22 18.10 -9.03
CA ASP A 194 -8.95 18.47 -7.82
C ASP A 194 -8.73 19.95 -7.45
N TRP A 195 -7.48 20.34 -7.15
CA TRP A 195 -7.12 21.68 -6.68
C TRP A 195 -5.91 22.27 -7.42
N PRO A 196 -6.04 22.62 -8.72
CA PRO A 196 -4.98 23.26 -9.50
C PRO A 196 -4.46 24.57 -8.88
N GLU A 197 -5.29 25.29 -8.13
CA GLU A 197 -4.94 26.53 -7.42
C GLU A 197 -3.77 26.35 -6.47
N SER A 198 -3.72 25.20 -5.77
CA SER A 198 -2.66 24.92 -4.80
C SER A 198 -1.30 24.77 -5.48
N ILE A 199 -1.27 24.15 -6.66
CA ILE A 199 -0.05 24.04 -7.47
C ILE A 199 0.34 25.39 -8.05
N ALA A 200 -0.63 26.16 -8.56
CA ALA A 200 -0.38 27.47 -9.13
C ALA A 200 0.23 28.43 -8.11
N ASN A 201 -0.37 28.54 -6.91
CA ASN A 201 0.14 29.39 -5.83
C ASN A 201 1.55 28.96 -5.41
N SER A 202 1.78 27.65 -5.24
CA SER A 202 3.09 27.12 -4.88
C SER A 202 4.15 27.43 -5.95
N TRP A 203 3.80 27.39 -7.23
CA TRP A 203 4.71 27.73 -8.32
C TRP A 203 5.00 29.24 -8.38
N ILE A 204 4.00 30.09 -8.19
CA ILE A 204 4.18 31.55 -8.12
C ILE A 204 5.12 31.93 -6.97
N ASP A 205 4.93 31.34 -5.79
CA ASP A 205 5.80 31.60 -4.64
C ASP A 205 7.24 31.13 -4.91
N PHE A 206 7.43 29.98 -5.56
CA PHE A 206 8.76 29.53 -5.98
C PHE A 206 9.46 30.50 -6.93
N GLU A 207 8.78 30.98 -7.99
CA GLU A 207 9.39 31.93 -8.93
C GLU A 207 9.60 33.30 -8.28
N ARG A 208 8.80 33.68 -7.27
CA ARG A 208 8.99 34.93 -6.52
C ARG A 208 10.28 34.91 -5.72
N ASP A 209 10.61 33.76 -5.13
CA ASP A 209 11.78 33.59 -4.30
C ASP A 209 13.08 33.38 -5.11
N GLU A 210 13.00 32.61 -6.20
CA GLU A 210 14.18 32.04 -6.88
C GLU A 210 14.22 32.28 -8.40
N GLY A 211 13.14 32.84 -8.98
CA GLY A 211 12.98 32.99 -10.42
C GLY A 211 13.56 34.29 -10.99
N THR A 212 13.75 34.31 -12.31
CA THR A 212 13.95 35.56 -13.06
C THR A 212 12.61 36.20 -13.43
N LEU A 213 12.62 37.48 -13.81
CA LEU A 213 11.41 38.16 -14.29
C LEU A 213 10.73 37.40 -15.44
N GLU A 214 11.51 36.94 -16.42
CA GLU A 214 11.00 36.14 -17.54
C GLU A 214 10.32 34.84 -17.07
N GLN A 215 10.88 34.18 -16.06
CA GLN A 215 10.31 32.95 -15.51
C GLN A 215 9.01 33.22 -14.73
N MET A 216 8.96 34.34 -14.01
CA MET A 216 7.75 34.81 -13.34
C MET A 216 6.63 35.10 -14.36
N GLU A 217 6.91 35.85 -15.41
CA GLU A 217 5.92 36.17 -16.45
C GLU A 217 5.37 34.89 -17.12
N ILE A 218 6.25 33.92 -17.43
CA ILE A 218 5.83 32.62 -17.97
C ILE A 218 4.94 31.85 -16.97
N CYS A 219 5.27 31.90 -15.68
CA CYS A 219 4.50 31.27 -14.61
C CYS A 219 3.11 31.91 -14.50
N GLU A 220 3.03 33.24 -14.46
CA GLU A 220 1.76 33.99 -14.38
C GLU A 220 0.86 33.70 -15.58
N ILE A 221 1.39 33.68 -16.80
CA ILE A 221 0.63 33.35 -18.01
C ILE A 221 0.04 31.93 -17.90
N ARG A 222 0.86 30.94 -17.58
CA ARG A 222 0.42 29.53 -17.55
C ARG A 222 -0.53 29.22 -16.42
N THR A 223 -0.30 29.80 -15.24
CA THR A 223 -1.19 29.65 -14.09
C THR A 223 -2.54 30.29 -14.39
N LYS A 224 -2.56 31.52 -14.91
CA LYS A 224 -3.79 32.20 -15.33
C LYS A 224 -4.57 31.40 -16.36
N GLU A 225 -3.93 30.95 -17.45
CA GLU A 225 -4.59 30.13 -18.48
C GLU A 225 -5.23 28.86 -17.93
N LYS A 226 -4.57 28.19 -16.97
CA LYS A 226 -5.12 26.99 -16.35
C LYS A 226 -6.30 27.32 -15.43
N LEU A 227 -6.17 28.37 -14.61
CA LEU A 227 -7.19 28.75 -13.64
C LEU A 227 -8.46 29.29 -14.32
N ASP A 228 -8.32 30.05 -15.41
CA ASP A 228 -9.45 30.52 -16.21
C ASP A 228 -10.24 29.34 -16.78
N LYS A 229 -9.55 28.33 -17.35
CA LYS A 229 -10.18 27.10 -17.84
C LYS A 229 -10.91 26.33 -16.73
N VAL A 230 -10.28 26.19 -15.57
CA VAL A 230 -10.89 25.51 -14.41
C VAL A 230 -12.11 26.27 -13.90
N ALA A 231 -12.07 27.61 -13.89
CA ALA A 231 -13.21 28.44 -13.52
C ALA A 231 -14.37 28.27 -14.50
N GLU A 232 -14.12 28.26 -15.81
CA GLU A 232 -15.13 28.00 -16.83
C GLU A 232 -15.76 26.60 -16.70
N GLU A 233 -14.95 25.57 -16.48
CA GLU A 233 -15.41 24.19 -16.28
C GLU A 233 -16.31 24.07 -15.05
N ARG A 234 -15.92 24.69 -13.94
CA ARG A 234 -16.71 24.70 -12.70
C ARG A 234 -18.03 25.48 -12.87
N GLN A 235 -18.02 26.60 -13.60
CA GLN A 235 -19.25 27.32 -13.93
C GLN A 235 -20.20 26.48 -14.80
N LYS A 236 -19.68 25.79 -15.82
CA LYS A 236 -20.48 24.89 -16.68
C LYS A 236 -21.10 23.75 -15.87
N MET A 237 -20.33 23.11 -14.98
CA MET A 237 -20.84 22.06 -14.09
C MET A 237 -21.96 22.56 -13.17
N GLN A 238 -21.82 23.76 -12.61
CA GLN A 238 -22.86 24.39 -11.79
C GLN A 238 -24.14 24.67 -12.60
N GLN A 239 -24.01 25.21 -13.81
CA GLN A 239 -25.15 25.47 -14.70
C GLN A 239 -25.88 24.19 -15.10
N MET A 240 -25.16 23.11 -15.42
CA MET A 240 -25.75 21.81 -15.73
C MET A 240 -26.51 21.23 -14.53
N SER A 241 -25.91 21.27 -13.33
CA SER A 241 -26.56 20.77 -12.11
C SER A 241 -27.84 21.56 -11.75
N ASN A 242 -27.86 22.87 -11.97
CA ASN A 242 -29.04 23.71 -11.72
C ASN A 242 -30.17 23.45 -12.74
N HIS A 243 -29.84 23.10 -13.99
CA HIS A 243 -30.82 22.75 -15.01
C HIS A 243 -31.48 21.39 -14.73
N GLU A 244 -30.73 20.40 -14.21
CA GLU A 244 -31.27 19.09 -13.82
C GLU A 244 -32.18 19.15 -12.58
N LEU A 245 -32.01 20.15 -11.73
CA LEU A 245 -32.81 20.36 -10.52
C LEU A 245 -34.05 21.26 -10.73
N SER A 246 -34.29 21.76 -11.94
CA SER A 246 -35.48 22.56 -12.26
C SER A 246 -36.69 21.64 -12.56
N PRO A 247 -37.74 21.59 -11.72
CA PRO A 247 -38.81 20.62 -11.87
C PRO A 247 -39.72 20.93 -13.06
N LEU A 248 -40.23 19.86 -13.69
CA LEU A 248 -41.33 19.82 -14.66
C LEU A 248 -42.39 20.93 -14.43
N GLN A 249 -42.21 22.10 -15.04
CA GLN A 249 -43.23 23.13 -15.12
C GLN A 249 -43.30 23.64 -16.56
N ASN A 250 -44.03 22.89 -17.38
CA ASN A 250 -44.78 23.40 -18.52
C ASN A 250 -45.91 22.42 -18.86
N LYS A 251 -46.94 22.38 -17.99
CA LYS A 251 -48.25 21.81 -18.31
C LYS A 251 -49.31 22.90 -18.15
N LYS A 252 -49.84 23.35 -19.30
CA LYS A 252 -50.94 24.29 -19.62
C LYS A 252 -50.36 25.29 -20.64
N THR A 253 -50.80 25.39 -21.89
CA THR A 253 -52.17 25.40 -22.42
C THR A 253 -52.09 25.50 -23.95
N LEU A 254 -52.75 24.63 -24.71
CA LEU A 254 -53.65 24.96 -25.84
C LEU A 254 -54.05 23.70 -26.62
N LYS A 255 -55.37 23.48 -26.67
CA LYS A 255 -56.08 22.50 -27.49
C LYS A 255 -56.02 22.91 -28.97
N ARG A 256 -56.11 21.89 -29.85
CA ARG A 256 -56.93 21.80 -31.09
C ARG A 256 -56.16 21.85 -32.43
N LYS A 257 -55.88 20.67 -33.01
CA LYS A 257 -56.52 20.13 -34.24
C LYS A 257 -55.83 18.83 -34.74
N GLN A 258 -56.66 17.81 -35.05
CA GLN A 258 -56.39 16.71 -36.00
C GLN A 258 -56.07 17.29 -37.40
N ASP A 259 -55.32 16.68 -38.32
CA ASP A 259 -55.37 15.31 -38.85
C ASP A 259 -54.07 14.93 -39.62
N GLU A 260 -53.86 13.61 -39.77
CA GLU A 260 -53.21 12.83 -40.86
C GLU A 260 -51.99 13.42 -41.61
N THR A 261 -50.84 12.74 -41.81
CA THR A 261 -50.60 11.36 -42.29
C THR A 261 -49.07 11.14 -42.36
N GLY A 262 -48.56 9.91 -42.18
CA GLY A 262 -47.17 9.58 -42.63
C GLY A 262 -46.40 8.47 -41.88
N LYS A 263 -46.88 7.22 -41.96
CA LYS A 263 -46.29 5.91 -41.61
C LYS A 263 -44.74 5.77 -41.56
N TRP A 264 -44.26 5.00 -40.56
CA TRP A 264 -43.74 3.60 -40.64
C TRP A 264 -43.85 2.99 -39.22
N LYS A 265 -44.69 1.98 -38.92
CA LYS A 265 -44.54 0.51 -39.14
C LYS A 265 -43.12 0.02 -38.74
N ASN A 266 -42.87 -0.83 -37.74
CA ASN A 266 -43.66 -1.85 -37.02
C ASN A 266 -43.07 -1.96 -35.59
N LEU A 267 -43.87 -2.05 -34.52
CA LEU A 267 -44.45 -3.29 -33.94
C LEU A 267 -43.41 -4.42 -33.76
N GLY A 268 -43.30 -5.08 -32.62
CA GLY A 268 -44.15 -5.15 -31.44
C GLY A 268 -43.32 -5.78 -30.33
N SER A 269 -43.52 -5.35 -29.10
CA SER A 269 -44.56 -5.87 -28.19
C SER A 269 -43.88 -6.73 -27.13
N SER A 270 -43.56 -6.05 -26.04
CA SER A 270 -43.52 -6.63 -24.69
C SER A 270 -44.84 -7.41 -24.43
N PRO A 271 -44.91 -8.27 -23.40
CA PRO A 271 -45.10 -7.71 -22.07
C PRO A 271 -44.37 -8.44 -20.93
N THR A 272 -43.91 -7.61 -20.00
CA THR A 272 -43.87 -7.81 -18.55
C THR A 272 -44.84 -8.84 -17.96
N LYS A 273 -44.38 -9.60 -16.95
CA LYS A 273 -45.03 -9.64 -15.62
C LYS A 273 -44.11 -10.21 -14.52
N ILE A 274 -43.91 -9.35 -13.51
CA ILE A 274 -43.66 -9.54 -12.07
C ILE A 274 -43.86 -10.96 -11.53
N THR A 275 -42.94 -11.46 -10.68
CA THR A 275 -43.25 -12.11 -9.37
C THR A 275 -42.01 -12.12 -8.45
N LYS A 276 -42.21 -11.75 -7.17
CA LYS A 276 -41.30 -11.96 -6.04
C LYS A 276 -41.10 -13.45 -5.76
N VAL A 277 -39.87 -13.94 -5.55
CA VAL A 277 -39.59 -15.06 -4.63
C VAL A 277 -38.22 -14.85 -3.98
N GLU A 278 -38.26 -14.92 -2.65
CA GLU A 278 -37.16 -15.02 -1.70
C GLU A 278 -36.63 -16.45 -1.68
N MET A 279 -35.33 -16.67 -1.95
CA MET A 279 -34.66 -17.95 -1.64
C MET A 279 -33.20 -17.74 -1.25
N GLN A 280 -32.89 -18.24 -0.05
CA GLN A 280 -31.56 -18.42 0.51
C GLN A 280 -30.70 -19.35 -0.36
N ILE A 281 -29.45 -18.96 -0.62
CA ILE A 281 -28.42 -19.88 -1.14
C ILE A 281 -27.13 -19.70 -0.35
N LYS A 282 -26.80 -20.69 0.48
CA LYS A 282 -25.44 -20.95 0.99
C LYS A 282 -24.57 -21.51 -0.15
N PRO A 283 -23.33 -21.03 -0.35
CA PRO A 283 -22.34 -21.78 -1.10
C PRO A 283 -21.59 -22.77 -0.18
N LYS A 284 -21.61 -24.05 -0.58
CA LYS A 284 -20.79 -25.14 -0.03
C LYS A 284 -19.31 -24.91 -0.37
N ILE A 285 -18.48 -25.05 0.65
CA ILE A 285 -17.03 -25.30 0.56
C ILE A 285 -16.81 -26.62 -0.20
N ARG A 286 -15.93 -26.62 -1.20
CA ARG A 286 -15.36 -27.85 -1.77
C ARG A 286 -13.84 -27.76 -1.69
N GLU A 287 -13.30 -28.50 -0.74
CA GLU A 287 -11.89 -28.83 -0.66
C GLU A 287 -11.48 -29.65 -1.90
N SER A 288 -10.39 -29.24 -2.54
CA SER A 288 -9.68 -30.04 -3.54
C SER A 288 -8.34 -30.48 -2.95
N ARG A 289 -8.31 -31.68 -2.37
CA ARG A 289 -7.08 -32.43 -2.13
C ARG A 289 -6.75 -33.23 -3.39
N LEU A 290 -5.58 -32.99 -3.97
CA LEU A 290 -4.98 -33.88 -4.96
C LEU A 290 -4.05 -34.85 -4.21
N ASN A 291 -4.45 -36.12 -4.20
CA ASN A 291 -3.61 -37.25 -3.81
C ASN A 291 -2.78 -37.68 -5.03
N PHE A 292 -1.47 -37.87 -4.84
CA PHE A 292 -0.60 -38.60 -5.76
C PHE A 292 -0.48 -40.03 -5.24
N GLU A 293 -1.04 -40.99 -5.97
CA GLU A 293 -0.76 -42.41 -5.79
C GLU A 293 0.38 -42.86 -6.71
N LYS A 294 1.19 -43.76 -6.15
CA LYS A 294 2.31 -44.49 -6.75
C LYS A 294 1.78 -45.55 -7.72
N ASN A 295 2.49 -45.74 -8.83
CA ASN A 295 2.47 -47.00 -9.58
C ASN A 295 3.80 -47.74 -9.36
N THR A 296 3.68 -48.98 -8.87
CA THR A 296 4.56 -50.14 -9.09
C THR A 296 4.35 -50.64 -10.54
N ASP A 297 5.22 -51.35 -11.26
CA ASP A 297 6.07 -52.55 -11.05
C ASP A 297 7.36 -52.41 -11.93
N SER A 298 8.47 -53.17 -11.81
CA SER A 298 8.61 -54.63 -11.90
C SER A 298 9.97 -55.15 -11.40
N GLU A 299 9.97 -56.39 -10.85
CA GLU A 299 10.91 -57.54 -10.97
C GLU A 299 12.44 -57.31 -11.01
N GLU A 300 13.34 -58.14 -10.47
CA GLU A 300 13.42 -59.35 -9.64
C GLU A 300 14.93 -59.47 -9.31
N GLN A 301 15.30 -59.96 -8.12
CA GLN A 301 16.38 -60.98 -7.91
C GLN A 301 16.86 -61.00 -6.45
N LYS A 302 16.70 -62.17 -5.83
CA LYS A 302 17.21 -62.56 -4.52
C LYS A 302 18.70 -62.88 -4.60
N LEU A 303 19.51 -62.40 -3.65
CA LEU A 303 20.68 -63.14 -3.14
C LEU A 303 20.83 -62.89 -1.62
N LYS A 304 20.89 -64.00 -0.87
CA LYS A 304 21.18 -64.06 0.56
C LYS A 304 22.69 -64.14 0.77
N THR A 305 23.27 -63.30 1.64
CA THR A 305 24.56 -63.58 2.29
C THR A 305 24.73 -62.79 3.59
N ALA A 306 25.44 -63.43 4.53
CA ALA A 306 25.46 -63.22 5.99
C ALA A 306 26.15 -61.92 6.50
N PRO A 307 25.90 -61.50 7.77
CA PRO A 307 26.68 -60.46 8.43
C PRO A 307 27.80 -61.05 9.30
N PRO A 308 28.97 -60.40 9.36
CA PRO A 308 29.87 -60.56 10.51
C PRO A 308 30.35 -59.17 11.02
N PRO A 309 31.15 -59.08 12.10
CA PRO A 309 30.82 -59.42 13.49
C PRO A 309 31.23 -58.28 14.47
N GLY A 310 30.56 -58.15 15.64
CA GLY A 310 31.01 -57.18 16.66
C GLY A 310 30.09 -57.01 17.87
N LEU A 311 29.84 -58.09 18.61
CA LEU A 311 29.03 -58.09 19.85
C LEU A 311 29.92 -58.41 21.06
N LYS A 312 29.91 -57.54 22.07
CA LYS A 312 30.09 -57.94 23.48
C LYS A 312 29.05 -57.20 24.32
N CYS A 313 27.89 -57.84 24.49
CA CYS A 313 26.96 -57.51 25.56
C CYS A 313 27.15 -58.55 26.68
N ARG A 314 27.49 -58.08 27.88
CA ARG A 314 27.61 -58.91 29.10
C ARG A 314 26.22 -59.36 29.54
N LYS A 315 26.03 -60.68 29.66
CA LYS A 315 24.97 -61.29 30.47
C LYS A 315 25.42 -61.36 31.93
N MET A 316 24.47 -61.17 32.85
CA MET A 316 24.27 -61.79 34.17
C MET A 316 23.40 -60.80 34.97
N ASN A 317 22.39 -61.16 35.74
CA ASN A 317 21.77 -62.44 36.07
C ASN A 317 20.38 -62.12 36.66
N LYS A 318 19.53 -63.16 36.72
CA LYS A 318 18.22 -63.21 37.39
C LYS A 318 18.30 -62.73 38.85
N TRP A 319 17.16 -62.57 39.53
CA TRP A 319 16.75 -63.44 40.65
C TRP A 319 15.25 -63.24 40.95
N LYS A 320 14.59 -64.40 41.07
CA LYS A 320 13.28 -64.79 41.62
C LYS A 320 12.04 -63.93 41.38
#